data_AF-A0A7X0ACA2-F1
#
_entry.id   AF-A0A7X0ACA2-F1
#
_cell.length_a   1.000
_cell.length_b   1.000
_cell.length_c   1.000
_cell.angle_alpha   90.00
_cell.angle_beta   90.00
_cell.angle_gamma   90.00
#
_symmetry.space_group_name_H-M   'P 1'
#
loop_
_entity.id
_entity.type
_entity.pdbx_description
1 polymer ?
#
loop_
_entity_poly.entity_id
_entity_poly.type
_entity_poly.pdbx_seq_one_letter_code
_entity_poly.pdbx_strand_id
1 'polypeptide(L)'
;MKTASRIAGLLFGCFGLLTGAACSPASTSHHALPVTVSFPMDKAGQTARIDFSVVEGQANLKRRFMVGLDFPQTEDGSIEHVIQQKDVPVRVEVFLVDHGKTTPIPTQDDEAIVSAANGSKAKADSSLAKLNLYAHDGVTSYVLIAGFYLSQYGHYVAVVKTVQDLPMFKHVKTELKVDEFYNTGE
;
A
#
# COMPACT_ATOMS: atom_id res chain seq x y z
N MET A 1 15.80 -85.63 -1.10
CA MET A 1 15.24 -86.18 -2.36
C MET A 1 14.03 -85.36 -2.78
N LYS A 2 14.01 -84.96 -4.06
CA LYS A 2 12.85 -84.55 -4.90
C LYS A 2 12.19 -83.19 -4.58
N THR A 3 12.41 -82.12 -5.36
CA THR A 3 11.70 -81.69 -6.62
C THR A 3 10.19 -81.52 -6.42
N ALA A 4 9.47 -80.51 -6.93
CA ALA A 4 9.72 -79.28 -7.69
C ALA A 4 8.35 -78.57 -7.86
N SER A 5 8.39 -77.36 -8.41
CA SER A 5 7.41 -76.83 -9.38
C SER A 5 6.46 -75.71 -8.93
N ARG A 6 6.26 -74.81 -9.89
CA ARG A 6 5.88 -73.39 -9.84
C ARG A 6 4.42 -73.17 -10.18
N ILE A 7 3.79 -72.12 -9.63
CA ILE A 7 2.71 -71.30 -10.26
C ILE A 7 2.81 -69.91 -9.58
N ALA A 8 3.40 -68.85 -10.17
CA ALA A 8 2.88 -67.92 -11.19
C ALA A 8 1.57 -67.22 -10.79
N GLY A 9 1.61 -65.92 -10.44
CA GLY A 9 0.38 -65.15 -10.22
C GLY A 9 0.56 -63.68 -9.83
N LEU A 10 0.61 -62.81 -10.84
CA LEU A 10 0.15 -61.41 -10.93
C LEU A 10 0.68 -60.29 -10.00
N LEU A 11 1.50 -59.46 -10.64
CA LEU A 11 1.56 -57.98 -10.67
C LEU A 11 0.36 -57.20 -10.08
N PHE A 12 0.66 -56.24 -9.21
CA PHE A 12 0.15 -54.85 -9.15
C PHE A 12 1.09 -54.13 -8.15
N GLY A 13 1.85 -53.08 -8.45
CA GLY A 13 1.59 -51.97 -9.37
C GLY A 13 1.32 -50.69 -8.58
N CYS A 14 2.27 -50.23 -7.74
CA CYS A 14 2.21 -48.89 -7.15
C CYS A 14 3.57 -48.19 -7.33
N PHE A 15 3.75 -47.61 -8.51
CA PHE A 15 4.69 -46.54 -8.75
C PHE A 15 4.26 -45.34 -7.89
N GLY A 16 4.94 -45.12 -6.77
CA GLY A 16 4.80 -43.91 -5.97
C GLY A 16 5.37 -42.73 -6.76
N LEU A 17 4.48 -41.98 -7.42
CA LEU A 17 4.80 -40.73 -8.08
C LEU A 17 5.27 -39.71 -7.04
N LEU A 18 6.49 -39.23 -7.27
CA LEU A 18 7.10 -38.05 -6.67
C LEU A 18 6.18 -36.83 -6.86
N THR A 19 5.46 -36.44 -5.82
CA THR A 19 4.86 -35.10 -5.74
C THR A 19 5.92 -34.15 -5.21
N GLY A 20 6.81 -33.72 -6.11
CA GLY A 20 7.59 -32.51 -5.90
C GLY A 20 6.62 -31.35 -5.71
N ALA A 21 6.61 -30.80 -4.50
CA ALA A 21 5.93 -29.55 -4.20
C ALA A 21 6.57 -28.46 -5.07
N ALA A 22 5.95 -28.17 -6.20
CA ALA A 22 6.20 -26.96 -6.93
C ALA A 22 5.73 -25.81 -6.03
N CYS A 23 6.67 -25.17 -5.35
CA CYS A 23 6.47 -23.82 -4.84
C CYS A 23 6.06 -22.97 -6.03
N SER A 24 4.77 -22.69 -6.17
CA SER A 24 4.30 -21.65 -7.07
C SER A 24 5.05 -20.38 -6.70
N PRO A 25 5.85 -19.78 -7.61
CA PRO A 25 6.36 -18.44 -7.35
C PRO A 25 5.15 -17.56 -7.14
N ALA A 26 5.10 -16.86 -5.99
CA ALA A 26 4.10 -15.85 -5.74
C ALA A 26 4.09 -14.94 -6.97
N SER A 27 2.99 -14.95 -7.72
CA SER A 27 2.83 -14.06 -8.86
C SER A 27 2.95 -12.65 -8.31
N THR A 28 4.09 -12.01 -8.57
CA THR A 28 4.29 -10.58 -8.38
C THR A 28 3.34 -9.91 -9.35
N SER A 29 2.12 -9.65 -8.89
CA SER A 29 1.16 -8.86 -9.63
C SER A 29 1.73 -7.46 -9.77
N HIS A 30 2.21 -7.15 -10.97
CA HIS A 30 2.61 -5.81 -11.37
C HIS A 30 1.35 -4.97 -11.47
N HIS A 31 0.89 -4.42 -10.35
CA HIS A 31 -0.25 -3.51 -10.34
C HIS A 31 0.22 -2.15 -10.85
N ALA A 32 -0.28 -1.78 -12.03
CA ALA A 32 -0.18 -0.41 -12.54
C ALA A 32 -0.99 0.53 -11.63
N LEU A 33 -0.56 1.80 -11.55
CA LEU A 33 -1.23 2.81 -10.75
C LEU A 33 -2.61 3.19 -11.35
N PRO A 34 -3.62 3.51 -10.53
CA PRO A 34 -3.60 3.48 -9.05
C PRO A 34 -3.64 2.06 -8.48
N VAL A 35 -2.99 1.88 -7.32
CA VAL A 35 -3.10 0.65 -6.52
C VAL A 35 -3.85 0.95 -5.23
N THR A 36 -4.93 0.21 -4.98
CA THR A 36 -5.83 0.42 -3.84
C THR A 36 -5.90 -0.82 -2.96
N VAL A 37 -5.90 -0.63 -1.63
CA VAL A 37 -6.10 -1.68 -0.64
C VAL A 37 -7.08 -1.25 0.43
N SER A 38 -7.96 -2.15 0.88
CA SER A 38 -8.81 -1.88 2.03
C SER A 38 -7.99 -1.72 3.31
N PHE A 39 -8.33 -0.76 4.15
CA PHE A 39 -7.56 -0.46 5.35
C PHE A 39 -8.44 -0.02 6.52
N PRO A 40 -8.72 -0.89 7.51
CA PRO A 40 -9.47 -0.46 8.70
C PRO A 40 -8.63 0.51 9.53
N MET A 41 -9.17 1.72 9.75
CA MET A 41 -8.42 2.82 10.38
C MET A 41 -8.86 3.13 11.82
N ASP A 42 -9.81 2.37 12.38
CA ASP A 42 -10.51 2.73 13.62
C ASP A 42 -9.67 2.58 14.90
N LYS A 43 -8.58 1.81 14.85
CA LYS A 43 -7.72 1.49 16.00
C LYS A 43 -6.27 1.85 15.76
N ALA A 44 -5.56 2.21 16.84
CA ALA A 44 -4.12 2.40 16.81
C ALA A 44 -3.39 1.11 16.40
N GLY A 45 -2.29 1.25 15.67
CA GLY A 45 -1.44 0.13 15.27
C GLY A 45 -1.93 -0.67 14.06
N GLN A 46 -3.12 -0.37 13.53
CA GLN A 46 -3.56 -0.92 12.25
C GLN A 46 -2.54 -0.58 11.18
N THR A 47 -2.12 -1.59 10.42
CA THR A 47 -1.04 -1.46 9.44
C THR A 47 -1.48 -2.08 8.13
N ALA A 48 -1.27 -1.35 7.03
CA ALA A 48 -1.46 -1.85 5.68
C ALA A 48 -0.19 -1.69 4.86
N ARG A 49 -0.02 -2.60 3.91
CA ARG A 49 1.08 -2.62 2.96
C ARG A 49 0.51 -2.54 1.55
N ILE A 50 1.07 -1.67 0.73
CA ILE A 50 0.71 -1.47 -0.67
C ILE A 50 1.95 -1.76 -1.50
N ASP A 51 1.94 -2.87 -2.21
CA ASP A 51 2.97 -3.25 -3.17
C ASP A 51 2.58 -2.70 -4.56
N PHE A 52 3.46 -1.95 -5.20
CA PHE A 52 3.21 -1.35 -6.52
C PHE A 52 4.46 -1.33 -7.40
N SER A 53 4.27 -1.46 -8.71
CA SER A 53 5.36 -1.43 -9.69
C SER A 53 5.26 -0.18 -10.55
N VAL A 54 6.39 0.44 -10.82
CA VAL A 54 6.49 1.65 -11.65
C VAL A 54 7.32 1.32 -12.87
N VAL A 55 6.68 1.32 -14.03
CA VAL A 55 7.28 0.91 -15.30
C VAL A 55 7.50 2.13 -16.19
N GLU A 56 8.59 2.09 -16.96
CA GLU A 56 8.91 3.12 -17.94
C GLU A 56 7.76 3.30 -18.94
N GLY A 57 7.41 4.56 -19.22
CA GLY A 57 6.29 4.93 -20.10
C GLY A 57 4.91 4.88 -19.47
N GLN A 58 4.74 4.30 -18.27
CA GLN A 58 3.45 4.26 -17.56
C GLN A 58 3.33 5.35 -16.48
N ALA A 59 4.46 5.81 -15.97
CA ALA A 59 4.52 6.81 -14.91
C ALA A 59 5.63 7.82 -15.18
N ASN A 60 5.39 9.09 -14.82
CA ASN A 60 6.39 10.13 -14.94
C ASN A 60 7.12 10.32 -13.60
N LEU A 61 8.37 9.87 -13.50
CA LEU A 61 9.20 9.99 -12.28
C LEU A 61 9.45 11.44 -11.84
N LYS A 62 9.28 12.42 -12.75
CA LYS A 62 9.36 13.85 -12.41
C LYS A 62 8.09 14.38 -11.75
N ARG A 63 6.98 13.65 -11.88
CA ARG A 63 5.74 13.98 -11.18
C ARG A 63 5.79 13.42 -9.78
N ARG A 64 5.00 14.04 -8.94
CA ARG A 64 4.81 13.61 -7.57
C ARG A 64 3.79 12.48 -7.54
N PHE A 65 3.98 11.55 -6.61
CA PHE A 65 3.06 10.49 -6.26
C PHE A 65 2.49 10.73 -4.88
N MET A 66 1.39 10.07 -4.54
CA MET A 66 0.76 10.18 -3.24
C MET A 66 0.43 8.82 -2.65
N VAL A 67 0.42 8.78 -1.32
CA VAL A 67 -0.37 7.84 -0.53
C VAL A 67 -1.62 8.59 -0.07
N GLY A 68 -2.78 8.14 -0.53
CA GLY A 68 -4.08 8.71 -0.21
C GLY A 68 -4.93 7.76 0.63
N LEU A 69 -5.98 8.32 1.22
CA LEU A 69 -7.05 7.61 1.89
C LEU A 69 -8.38 8.06 1.31
N ASP A 70 -9.16 7.12 0.81
CA ASP A 70 -10.50 7.34 0.28
C ASP A 70 -11.51 6.71 1.25
N PHE A 71 -12.63 7.39 1.48
CA PHE A 71 -13.76 6.82 2.24
C PHE A 71 -15.09 7.45 1.81
N PRO A 72 -16.21 6.74 1.98
CA PRO A 72 -17.54 7.31 1.72
C PRO A 72 -17.75 8.58 2.54
N GLN A 73 -18.18 9.65 1.87
CA GLN A 73 -18.48 10.90 2.53
C GLN A 73 -19.55 10.69 3.61
N THR A 74 -19.35 11.27 4.79
CA THR A 74 -20.35 11.19 5.85
C THR A 74 -21.49 12.18 5.61
N GLU A 75 -22.74 11.77 5.88
CA GLU A 75 -23.92 12.62 5.64
C GLU A 75 -23.84 13.97 6.37
N ASP A 76 -23.23 13.98 7.55
CA ASP A 76 -23.05 15.18 8.38
C ASP A 76 -21.66 15.83 8.25
N GLY A 77 -20.76 15.27 7.42
CA GLY A 77 -19.39 15.74 7.25
C GLY A 77 -18.51 15.61 8.51
N SER A 78 -18.91 14.79 9.49
CA SER A 78 -18.27 14.73 10.80
C SER A 78 -16.81 14.24 10.74
N ILE A 79 -16.51 13.25 9.89
CA ILE A 79 -15.14 12.73 9.73
C ILE A 79 -14.26 13.77 9.03
N GLU A 80 -14.77 14.36 7.96
CA GLU A 80 -14.12 15.41 7.18
C GLU A 80 -13.75 16.60 8.07
N HIS A 81 -14.68 17.05 8.90
CA HIS A 81 -14.46 18.15 9.83
C HIS A 81 -13.37 17.81 10.87
N VAL A 82 -13.35 16.58 11.38
CA VAL A 82 -12.31 16.13 12.32
C VAL A 82 -10.94 16.12 11.65
N ILE A 83 -10.83 15.64 10.42
CA ILE A 83 -9.57 15.62 9.66
C ILE A 83 -9.05 17.05 9.48
N GLN A 84 -9.92 18.00 9.10
CA GLN A 84 -9.54 19.40 8.90
C GLN A 84 -9.12 20.13 10.17
N GLN A 85 -9.63 19.74 11.34
CA GLN A 85 -9.44 20.49 12.60
C GLN A 85 -8.41 19.86 13.55
N LYS A 86 -8.17 18.55 13.49
CA LYS A 86 -7.48 17.80 14.56
C LYS A 86 -6.14 17.20 14.17
N ASP A 87 -5.57 17.57 13.01
CA ASP A 87 -4.21 17.16 12.62
C ASP A 87 -3.99 15.63 12.78
N VAL A 88 -4.92 14.82 12.27
CA VAL A 88 -4.99 13.38 12.57
C VAL A 88 -3.71 12.67 12.13
N PRO A 89 -2.88 12.12 13.04
CA PRO A 89 -1.56 11.62 12.69
C PRO A 89 -1.61 10.19 12.14
N VAL A 90 -0.80 9.95 11.09
CA VAL A 90 -0.61 8.65 10.46
C VAL A 90 0.86 8.47 10.14
N ARG A 91 1.41 7.27 10.35
CA ARG A 91 2.76 6.96 9.91
C ARG A 91 2.72 6.39 8.50
N VAL A 92 3.53 6.93 7.61
CA VAL A 92 3.71 6.46 6.23
C VAL A 92 5.19 6.32 5.94
N GLU A 93 5.57 5.17 5.42
CA GLU A 93 6.92 4.90 4.95
C GLU A 93 6.85 4.32 3.54
N VAL A 94 7.69 4.82 2.64
CA VAL A 94 7.78 4.33 1.26
C VAL A 94 9.18 3.81 1.02
N PHE A 95 9.29 2.66 0.36
CA PHE A 95 10.56 2.01 0.07
C PHE A 95 10.64 1.58 -1.39
N LEU A 96 11.79 1.78 -2.02
CA LEU A 96 12.20 1.04 -3.21
C LEU A 96 12.70 -0.34 -2.76
N VAL A 97 12.21 -1.39 -3.41
CA VAL A 97 12.66 -2.77 -3.18
C VAL A 97 13.47 -3.22 -4.38
N ASP A 98 14.73 -3.55 -4.14
CA ASP A 98 15.65 -4.02 -5.17
C ASP A 98 16.48 -5.19 -4.65
N HIS A 99 16.36 -6.36 -5.29
CA HIS A 99 17.06 -7.59 -4.91
C HIS A 99 17.03 -7.91 -3.39
N GLY A 100 15.87 -7.71 -2.76
CA GLY A 100 15.67 -7.95 -1.32
C GLY A 100 16.19 -6.85 -0.39
N LYS A 101 16.76 -5.76 -0.93
CA LYS A 101 17.13 -4.56 -0.17
C LYS A 101 16.01 -3.53 -0.25
N THR A 102 15.79 -2.81 0.84
CA THR A 102 14.83 -1.71 0.93
C THR A 102 15.57 -0.38 1.08
N THR A 103 15.33 0.55 0.17
CA THR A 103 15.86 1.93 0.24
C THR A 103 14.71 2.88 0.56
N PRO A 104 14.76 3.66 1.66
CA PRO A 104 13.69 4.57 2.02
C PRO A 104 13.55 5.70 0.99
N ILE A 105 12.31 6.02 0.65
CA ILE A 105 11.93 7.15 -0.18
C ILE A 105 11.38 8.24 0.74
N PRO A 106 11.95 9.45 0.74
CA PRO A 106 11.44 10.56 1.55
C PRO A 106 9.99 10.89 1.21
N THR A 107 9.15 10.92 2.24
CA THR A 107 7.76 11.35 2.19
C THR A 107 7.62 12.77 2.70
N GLN A 108 6.62 13.50 2.19
CA GLN A 108 6.29 14.86 2.57
C GLN A 108 4.79 14.94 2.85
N ASP A 109 4.41 15.40 4.04
CA ASP A 109 3.04 15.80 4.34
C ASP A 109 2.75 17.19 3.79
N ASP A 110 1.48 17.62 3.83
CA ASP A 110 1.08 18.89 3.23
C ASP A 110 1.76 20.12 3.84
N GLU A 111 1.98 20.10 5.16
CA GLU A 111 2.74 21.15 5.85
C GLU A 111 4.19 21.25 5.35
N ALA A 112 4.86 20.12 5.09
CA ALA A 112 6.19 20.12 4.51
C ALA A 112 6.20 20.65 3.07
N ILE A 113 5.12 20.46 2.30
CA ILE A 113 4.96 21.03 0.95
C ILE A 113 4.89 22.56 1.04
N VAL A 114 3.96 23.06 1.85
CA VAL A 114 3.74 24.50 2.03
C VAL A 114 4.98 25.15 2.64
N SER A 115 5.62 24.49 3.59
CA SER A 115 6.86 24.97 4.21
C SER A 115 8.03 25.01 3.23
N ALA A 116 8.18 24.01 2.36
CA ALA A 116 9.21 23.99 1.32
C ALA A 116 8.98 25.09 0.27
N ALA A 117 7.74 25.33 -0.14
CA ALA A 117 7.38 26.45 -1.02
C ALA A 117 7.73 27.82 -0.39
N ASN A 118 7.67 27.91 0.95
CA ASN A 118 7.98 29.11 1.72
C ASN A 118 9.42 29.16 2.26
N GLY A 119 10.32 28.29 1.80
CA GLY A 119 11.76 28.33 2.15
C GLY A 119 12.11 27.90 3.58
N SER A 120 11.20 27.23 4.29
CA SER A 120 11.42 26.75 5.67
C SER A 120 11.98 25.32 5.73
N LYS A 121 12.76 25.00 6.76
CA LYS A 121 13.36 23.66 6.94
C LYS A 121 12.29 22.60 7.25
N ALA A 122 12.37 21.46 6.57
CA ALA A 122 11.45 20.33 6.70
C ALA A 122 11.50 19.67 8.09
N LYS A 123 10.42 18.93 8.44
CA LYS A 123 10.22 18.20 9.71
C LYS A 123 11.34 17.18 10.01
N ALA A 124 11.55 16.93 11.31
CA ALA A 124 12.55 16.00 11.84
C ALA A 124 12.22 14.50 11.65
N ASP A 125 10.95 14.14 11.47
CA ASP A 125 10.51 12.77 11.12
C ASP A 125 9.63 12.85 9.87
N SER A 126 10.17 12.48 8.71
CA SER A 126 9.43 12.50 7.44
C SER A 126 8.35 11.42 7.35
N SER A 127 8.38 10.42 8.24
CA SER A 127 7.44 9.29 8.21
C SER A 127 6.16 9.57 8.99
N LEU A 128 6.12 10.60 9.85
CA LEU A 128 4.90 11.01 10.53
C LEU A 128 4.20 12.10 9.72
N ALA A 129 3.05 11.75 9.16
CA ALA A 129 2.20 12.64 8.38
C ALA A 129 0.88 12.92 9.09
N LYS A 130 0.12 13.86 8.55
CA LYS A 130 -1.25 14.18 8.98
C LYS A 130 -2.21 13.87 7.83
N LEU A 131 -3.39 13.39 8.16
CA LEU A 131 -4.49 13.35 7.18
C LEU A 131 -4.84 14.78 6.78
N ASN A 132 -4.84 15.05 5.47
CA ASN A 132 -5.32 16.31 4.92
C ASN A 132 -6.47 16.05 3.95
N LEU A 133 -7.66 16.58 4.26
CA LEU A 133 -8.80 16.49 3.35
C LEU A 133 -8.48 17.29 2.08
N TYR A 134 -8.31 16.57 0.98
CA TYR A 134 -7.85 17.13 -0.27
C TYR A 134 -9.01 17.52 -1.19
N ALA A 135 -10.00 16.65 -1.33
CA ALA A 135 -11.19 16.89 -2.15
C ALA A 135 -12.36 16.00 -1.70
N HIS A 136 -13.54 16.24 -2.25
CA HIS A 136 -14.67 15.30 -2.22
C HIS A 136 -15.53 15.50 -3.47
N ASP A 137 -16.23 14.45 -3.91
CA ASP A 137 -17.12 14.50 -5.10
C ASP A 137 -18.61 14.39 -4.77
N GLY A 138 -18.97 14.45 -3.49
CA GLY A 138 -20.35 14.24 -3.01
C GLY A 138 -20.67 12.78 -2.66
N VAL A 139 -19.76 11.85 -2.93
CA VAL A 139 -19.88 10.42 -2.60
C VAL A 139 -18.66 9.93 -1.81
N THR A 140 -17.47 10.36 -2.22
CA THR A 140 -16.18 9.95 -1.66
C THR A 140 -15.43 11.18 -1.19
N SER A 141 -14.86 11.07 0.00
CA SER A 141 -13.87 12.01 0.54
C SER A 141 -12.47 11.49 0.23
N TYR A 142 -11.67 12.36 -0.38
CA TYR A 142 -10.30 12.08 -0.81
C TYR A 142 -9.33 12.80 0.13
N VAL A 143 -8.46 12.03 0.77
CA VAL A 143 -7.50 12.54 1.76
C VAL A 143 -6.09 12.28 1.28
N LEU A 144 -5.25 13.32 1.30
CA LEU A 144 -3.81 13.19 1.14
C LEU A 144 -3.20 12.80 2.49
N ILE A 145 -2.44 11.70 2.54
CA ILE A 145 -1.62 11.36 3.70
C ILE A 145 -0.21 11.89 3.50
N ALA A 146 0.45 11.46 2.42
CA ALA A 146 1.81 11.89 2.10
C ALA A 146 2.05 11.88 0.60
N GLY A 147 2.86 12.82 0.11
CA GLY A 147 3.37 12.79 -1.25
C GLY A 147 4.88 12.48 -1.29
N PHE A 148 5.35 11.91 -2.40
CA PHE A 148 6.74 11.50 -2.57
C PHE A 148 7.15 11.52 -4.05
N TYR A 149 8.45 11.50 -4.30
CA TYR A 149 9.02 11.35 -5.64
C TYR A 149 9.74 10.01 -5.75
N LEU A 150 9.52 9.32 -6.86
CA LEU A 150 10.20 8.07 -7.15
C LEU A 150 11.61 8.37 -7.65
N SER A 151 12.59 7.61 -7.16
CA SER A 151 13.99 7.74 -7.59
C SER A 151 14.26 7.10 -8.94
N GLN A 152 13.53 6.04 -9.30
CA GLN A 152 13.73 5.25 -10.51
C GLN A 152 12.47 4.42 -10.84
N TYR A 153 12.50 3.70 -11.96
CA TYR A 153 11.52 2.65 -12.24
C TYR A 153 11.86 1.39 -11.42
N GLY A 154 10.84 0.64 -10.99
CA GLY A 154 11.05 -0.55 -10.15
C GLY A 154 9.87 -0.93 -9.27
N HIS A 155 10.12 -1.81 -8.31
CA HIS A 155 9.14 -2.26 -7.31
C HIS A 155 9.20 -1.40 -6.05
N TYR A 156 8.05 -0.99 -5.56
CA TYR A 156 7.93 -0.13 -4.40
C TYR A 156 6.91 -0.69 -3.41
N VAL A 157 7.07 -0.24 -2.17
CA VAL A 157 6.21 -0.60 -1.05
C VAL A 157 5.88 0.66 -0.28
N ALA A 158 4.60 0.93 -0.09
CA ALA A 158 4.12 1.86 0.93
C ALA A 158 3.60 1.09 2.14
N VAL A 159 4.01 1.49 3.34
CA VAL A 159 3.50 0.98 4.61
C VAL A 159 2.82 2.13 5.33
N VAL A 160 1.55 1.92 5.68
CA VAL A 160 0.73 2.92 6.38
C VAL A 160 0.31 2.35 7.72
N LYS A 161 0.45 3.14 8.79
CA LYS A 161 0.10 2.74 10.15
C LYS A 161 -0.65 3.83 10.91
N THR A 162 -1.77 3.47 11.53
CA THR A 162 -2.48 4.35 12.45
C THR A 162 -1.70 4.55 13.75
N VAL A 163 -1.62 5.81 14.20
CA VAL A 163 -0.84 6.16 15.40
C VAL A 163 -1.69 6.14 16.67
N GLN A 164 -2.98 6.45 16.55
CA GLN A 164 -3.93 6.54 17.66
C GLN A 164 -5.26 5.89 17.30
N ASP A 165 -6.12 5.67 18.30
CA ASP A 165 -7.49 5.20 18.08
C ASP A 165 -8.29 6.30 17.35
N LEU A 166 -9.01 5.92 16.30
CA LEU A 166 -9.81 6.81 15.47
C LEU A 166 -11.23 6.25 15.35
N PRO A 167 -12.00 6.25 16.46
CA PRO A 167 -13.31 5.61 16.52
C PRO A 167 -14.32 6.18 15.52
N MET A 168 -14.08 7.37 14.97
CA MET A 168 -14.91 7.93 13.88
C MET A 168 -14.85 7.10 12.60
N PHE A 169 -13.79 6.32 12.37
CA PHE A 169 -13.69 5.39 11.23
C PHE A 169 -14.29 4.00 11.51
N LYS A 170 -14.92 3.79 12.67
CA LYS A 170 -15.52 2.50 13.01
C LYS A 170 -16.64 2.17 12.01
N HIS A 171 -16.53 1.02 11.35
CA HIS A 171 -17.43 0.56 10.28
C HIS A 171 -17.42 1.41 9.01
N VAL A 172 -16.48 2.34 8.87
CA VAL A 172 -16.26 3.08 7.62
C VAL A 172 -15.39 2.25 6.69
N LYS A 173 -15.79 2.13 5.43
CA LYS A 173 -15.01 1.45 4.40
C LYS A 173 -13.94 2.40 3.89
N THR A 174 -12.76 2.35 4.51
CA THR A 174 -11.59 3.11 4.13
C THR A 174 -10.70 2.32 3.19
N GLU A 175 -10.16 3.01 2.18
CA GLU A 175 -9.25 2.46 1.19
C GLU A 175 -7.99 3.31 1.11
N LEU A 176 -6.82 2.69 1.22
CA LEU A 176 -5.57 3.36 0.92
C LEU A 176 -5.25 3.22 -0.55
N LYS A 177 -4.69 4.27 -1.13
CA LYS A 177 -4.33 4.33 -2.54
C LYS A 177 -2.91 4.84 -2.73
N VAL A 178 -2.17 4.25 -3.65
CA VAL A 178 -0.99 4.88 -4.26
C VAL A 178 -1.32 5.25 -5.69
N ASP A 179 -1.07 6.51 -6.04
CA ASP A 179 -1.36 7.06 -7.37
C ASP A 179 -0.45 8.24 -7.69
N GLU A 180 -0.46 8.70 -8.94
CA GLU A 180 0.07 10.02 -9.29
C GLU A 180 -0.71 11.10 -8.52
N PHE A 181 0.01 12.11 -8.02
CA PHE A 181 -0.62 13.18 -7.24
C PHE A 181 -1.70 13.85 -8.09
N TYR A 182 -2.88 14.05 -7.50
CA TYR A 182 -4.02 14.65 -8.19
C TYR A 182 -3.60 15.96 -8.88
N ASN A 183 -3.74 16.02 -10.21
CA ASN A 183 -3.77 17.29 -10.92
C ASN A 183 -5.18 17.87 -10.71
N THR A 184 -5.43 18.51 -9.57
CA THR A 184 -6.53 19.48 -9.51
C THR A 184 -6.05 20.69 -10.29
N GLY A 185 -6.24 20.68 -11.61
CA GLY A 185 -5.63 21.64 -12.53
C GLY A 185 -5.83 23.11 -12.15
N GLU A 186 -4.94 23.63 -11.31
CA GLU A 186 -4.57 25.04 -11.27
C GLU A 186 -3.63 25.35 -12.44
#